data_AF-A0A535RX49-F1
#
_entry.id   AF-A0A535RX49-F1
#
_cell.length_a   1.000
_cell.length_b   1.000
_cell.length_c   1.000
_cell.angle_alpha   90.00
_cell.angle_beta   90.00
_cell.angle_gamma   90.00
#
_symmetry.space_group_name_H-M   'P 1'
#
loop_
_entity.id
_entity.type
_entity.pdbx_description
1 polymer ?
#
loop_
_entity_poly.entity_id
_entity_poly.type
_entity_poly.pdbx_seq_one_letter_code
_entity_poly.pdbx_strand_id
1 'polypeptide(L)'
;MGGDAERGHGVSSLIRIFAAMERHEWGAQAFDPGYFRARLADPRSVVLVLRTPRRAVAGFMIATPDDDVPKALFVEDTLIAKRHRGKGRVALLARALEREANRRGYRYLTRDAAIANGYADAIDRAYAGRILERRDHPSPYGRQRYFKIALAPRRAATARQRPKGRPTSAGTRRRATARRAPRIQARRRSAQTSNARPG
;
A
#
# COMPACT_ATOMS: atom_id res chain seq x y z
N MET A 1 -23.42 26.15 5.61
CA MET A 1 -23.81 25.67 4.26
C MET A 1 -22.63 25.71 3.24
N GLY A 2 -21.37 25.45 3.64
CA GLY A 2 -20.20 25.55 2.73
C GLY A 2 -19.55 24.23 2.30
N GLY A 3 -19.88 23.10 2.93
CA GLY A 3 -19.17 21.83 2.71
C GLY A 3 -19.57 21.06 1.45
N ASP A 4 -20.75 21.31 0.89
CA ASP A 4 -21.24 20.56 -0.28
C ASP A 4 -20.80 21.18 -1.61
N ALA A 5 -20.67 22.51 -1.66
CA ALA A 5 -20.08 23.20 -2.80
C ALA A 5 -18.59 22.88 -2.96
N GLU A 6 -17.79 22.96 -1.88
CA GLU A 6 -16.37 22.59 -1.93
C GLU A 6 -16.14 21.11 -2.28
N ARG A 7 -16.99 20.21 -1.76
CA ARG A 7 -16.97 18.79 -2.14
C ARG A 7 -17.33 18.59 -3.62
N GLY A 8 -18.36 19.29 -4.12
CA GLY A 8 -18.76 19.25 -5.53
C GLY A 8 -17.67 19.77 -6.49
N HIS A 9 -16.98 20.84 -6.12
CA HIS A 9 -15.83 21.37 -6.87
C HIS A 9 -14.65 20.39 -6.88
N GLY A 10 -14.39 19.71 -5.76
CA GLY A 10 -13.35 18.68 -5.64
C GLY A 10 -13.61 17.48 -6.53
N VAL A 11 -14.84 16.94 -6.54
CA VAL A 11 -15.23 15.79 -7.36
C VAL A 11 -15.16 16.12 -8.86
N SER A 12 -15.71 17.28 -9.25
CA SER A 12 -15.66 17.73 -10.65
C SER A 12 -14.23 17.95 -11.16
N SER A 13 -13.31 18.32 -10.26
CA SER A 13 -11.88 18.45 -10.59
C SER A 13 -11.22 17.08 -10.74
N LEU A 14 -11.52 16.11 -9.88
CA LEU A 14 -10.99 14.75 -9.99
C LEU A 14 -11.42 14.06 -11.29
N ILE A 15 -12.69 14.17 -11.68
CA ILE A 15 -13.20 13.62 -12.94
C ILE A 15 -12.37 14.12 -14.13
N ARG A 16 -12.15 15.44 -14.21
CA ARG A 16 -11.36 16.06 -15.27
C ARG A 16 -9.91 15.59 -15.25
N ILE A 17 -9.30 15.49 -14.07
CA ILE A 17 -7.92 15.03 -13.92
C ILE A 17 -7.78 13.56 -14.35
N PHE A 18 -8.67 12.67 -13.92
CA PHE A 18 -8.60 11.25 -14.28
C PHE A 18 -8.79 11.04 -15.78
N ALA A 19 -9.81 11.67 -16.38
CA ALA A 19 -10.05 11.59 -17.82
C ALA A 19 -8.87 12.14 -18.64
N ALA A 20 -8.22 13.21 -18.17
CA ALA A 20 -7.02 13.74 -18.82
C ALA A 20 -5.83 12.78 -18.71
N MET A 21 -5.65 12.12 -17.56
CA MET A 21 -4.61 11.11 -17.36
C MET A 21 -4.83 9.88 -18.24
N GLU A 22 -6.07 9.37 -18.31
CA GLU A 22 -6.45 8.26 -19.21
C GLU A 22 -6.20 8.60 -20.67
N ARG A 23 -6.70 9.74 -21.14
CA ARG A 23 -6.52 10.17 -22.55
C ARG A 23 -5.07 10.30 -22.92
N HIS A 24 -4.23 10.75 -22.00
CA HIS A 24 -2.79 10.84 -22.22
C HIS A 24 -2.12 9.47 -22.36
N GLU A 25 -2.60 8.44 -21.65
CA GLU A 25 -2.01 7.10 -21.71
C GLU A 25 -2.57 6.25 -22.86
N TRP A 26 -3.89 6.32 -23.10
CA TRP A 26 -4.62 5.37 -23.95
C TRP A 26 -5.26 6.00 -25.18
N GLY A 27 -5.16 7.32 -25.34
CA GLY A 27 -5.67 8.02 -26.53
C GLY A 27 -7.15 7.73 -26.79
N ALA A 28 -7.45 7.11 -27.92
CA ALA A 28 -8.81 6.75 -28.34
C ALA A 28 -9.45 5.64 -27.50
N GLN A 29 -8.66 4.85 -26.76
CA GLN A 29 -9.15 3.77 -25.90
C GLN A 29 -9.43 4.23 -24.45
N ALA A 30 -9.21 5.52 -24.16
CA ALA A 30 -9.40 6.10 -22.85
C ALA A 30 -10.88 6.16 -22.43
N PHE A 31 -11.14 5.93 -21.15
CA PHE A 31 -12.46 6.17 -20.58
C PHE A 31 -12.86 7.65 -20.64
N ASP A 32 -14.15 7.90 -20.88
CA ASP A 32 -14.70 9.24 -20.90
C ASP A 32 -14.99 9.79 -19.48
N PRO A 33 -15.22 11.11 -19.31
CA PRO A 33 -15.52 11.69 -17.99
C PRO A 33 -16.75 11.11 -17.28
N GLY A 34 -17.74 10.61 -18.02
CA GLY A 34 -18.95 9.97 -17.50
C GLY A 34 -18.65 8.68 -16.75
N TYR A 35 -17.71 7.86 -17.25
CA TYR A 35 -17.19 6.69 -16.53
C TYR A 35 -16.70 7.05 -15.12
N PHE A 36 -15.83 8.07 -15.01
CA PHE A 36 -15.30 8.51 -13.71
C PHE A 36 -16.37 9.10 -12.80
N ARG A 37 -17.30 9.87 -13.38
CA ARG A 37 -18.43 10.42 -12.64
C ARG A 37 -19.26 9.31 -11.99
N ALA A 38 -19.58 8.27 -12.74
CA ALA A 38 -20.36 7.14 -12.23
C ALA A 38 -19.66 6.43 -11.06
N ARG A 39 -18.35 6.14 -11.17
CA ARG A 39 -17.60 5.46 -10.10
C ARG A 39 -17.38 6.32 -8.87
N LEU A 40 -17.26 7.64 -9.03
CA LEU A 40 -17.18 8.57 -7.90
C LEU A 40 -18.53 8.76 -7.19
N ALA A 41 -19.63 8.56 -7.89
CA ALA A 41 -20.98 8.67 -7.34
C ALA A 41 -21.48 7.37 -6.68
N ASP A 42 -21.01 6.19 -7.13
CA ASP A 42 -21.43 4.92 -6.53
C ASP A 42 -20.73 4.70 -5.17
N PRO A 43 -21.49 4.68 -4.05
CA PRO A 43 -20.91 4.49 -2.71
C PRO A 43 -20.30 3.10 -2.50
N ARG A 44 -20.65 2.12 -3.34
CA ARG A 44 -20.07 0.76 -3.29
C ARG A 44 -18.69 0.70 -3.91
N SER A 45 -18.39 1.62 -4.83
CA SER A 45 -17.08 1.76 -5.45
C SER A 45 -16.02 2.25 -4.45
N VAL A 46 -14.77 1.88 -4.71
CA VAL A 46 -13.60 2.37 -3.99
C VAL A 46 -12.68 3.05 -5.00
N VAL A 47 -12.57 4.38 -4.87
CA VAL A 47 -11.66 5.20 -5.68
C VAL A 47 -10.51 5.69 -4.81
N LEU A 48 -9.30 5.28 -5.14
CA LEU A 48 -8.08 5.68 -4.45
C LEU A 48 -7.29 6.65 -5.31
N VAL A 49 -6.83 7.74 -4.70
CA VAL A 49 -6.03 8.77 -5.37
C VAL A 49 -4.63 8.77 -4.82
N LEU A 50 -3.64 8.52 -5.68
CA LEU A 50 -2.24 8.71 -5.34
C LEU A 50 -1.89 10.19 -5.54
N ARG A 51 -1.44 10.86 -4.48
CA ARG A 51 -0.99 12.25 -4.53
C ARG A 51 0.51 12.37 -4.27
N THR A 52 1.14 13.37 -4.88
CA THR A 52 2.50 13.80 -4.55
C THR A 52 2.51 14.52 -3.19
N PRO A 53 3.69 14.75 -2.58
CA PRO A 53 3.80 15.57 -1.37
C PRO A 53 3.21 16.98 -1.53
N ARG A 54 3.26 17.55 -2.74
CA ARG A 54 2.64 18.83 -3.10
C ARG A 54 1.15 18.72 -3.45
N ARG A 55 0.50 17.62 -3.07
CA ARG A 55 -0.93 17.32 -3.27
C ARG A 55 -1.41 17.16 -4.72
N ALA A 56 -0.54 17.29 -5.72
CA ALA A 56 -0.89 16.99 -7.11
C ALA A 56 -1.22 15.51 -7.31
N VAL A 57 -2.19 15.20 -8.18
CA VAL A 57 -2.55 13.80 -8.50
C VAL A 57 -1.44 13.15 -9.35
N ALA A 58 -0.99 11.99 -8.91
CA ALA A 58 0.07 11.21 -9.55
C ALA A 58 -0.44 9.89 -10.16
N GLY A 59 -1.63 9.45 -9.76
CA GLY A 59 -2.27 8.22 -10.22
C GLY A 59 -3.54 7.93 -9.43
N PHE A 60 -4.22 6.86 -9.80
CA PHE A 60 -5.42 6.39 -9.13
C PHE A 60 -5.58 4.88 -9.30
N MET A 61 -6.50 4.32 -8.51
CA MET A 61 -6.99 2.95 -8.65
C MET A 61 -8.48 2.96 -8.37
N ILE A 62 -9.25 2.33 -9.24
CA ILE A 62 -10.71 2.23 -9.16
C ILE A 62 -11.07 0.76 -9.04
N ALA A 63 -11.90 0.46 -8.06
CA ALA A 63 -12.51 -0.85 -7.93
C ALA A 63 -14.01 -0.71 -7.66
N THR A 64 -14.81 -1.52 -8.34
CA THR A 64 -16.27 -1.56 -8.28
C THR A 64 -16.72 -2.93 -7.77
N PRO A 65 -17.96 -3.10 -7.27
CA PRO A 65 -18.49 -4.44 -7.02
C PRO A 65 -18.34 -5.33 -8.25
N ASP A 66 -17.85 -6.54 -8.04
CA ASP A 66 -17.85 -7.56 -9.09
C ASP A 66 -19.23 -8.23 -9.10
N ASP A 67 -19.95 -8.11 -10.23
CA ASP A 67 -21.31 -8.63 -10.38
C ASP A 67 -21.33 -10.16 -10.51
N ASP A 68 -20.22 -10.78 -10.95
CA ASP A 68 -20.10 -12.23 -11.13
C ASP A 68 -19.54 -12.94 -9.89
N VAL A 69 -18.82 -12.21 -9.03
CA VAL A 69 -18.16 -12.77 -7.83
C VAL A 69 -18.69 -12.13 -6.55
N PRO A 70 -19.58 -12.83 -5.81
CA PRO A 70 -20.12 -12.32 -4.55
C PRO A 70 -19.04 -11.90 -3.55
N LYS A 71 -19.23 -10.73 -2.93
CA LYS A 71 -18.31 -10.13 -1.96
C LYS A 71 -16.91 -9.87 -2.56
N ALA A 72 -16.80 -9.63 -3.86
CA ALA A 72 -15.57 -9.15 -4.48
C ALA A 72 -15.67 -7.69 -4.93
N LEU A 73 -14.52 -7.04 -5.00
CA LEU A 73 -14.34 -5.82 -5.78
C LEU A 73 -13.48 -6.15 -7.00
N PHE A 74 -13.95 -5.78 -8.19
CA PHE A 74 -13.19 -5.86 -9.43
C PHE A 74 -12.36 -4.58 -9.62
N VAL A 75 -11.05 -4.73 -9.78
CA VAL A 75 -10.14 -3.60 -10.06
C VAL A 75 -10.20 -3.28 -11.55
N GLU A 76 -11.14 -2.40 -11.90
CA GLU A 76 -11.38 -1.95 -13.28
C GLU A 76 -10.20 -1.18 -13.86
N ASP A 77 -9.61 -0.28 -13.07
CA ASP A 77 -8.61 0.64 -13.58
C ASP A 77 -7.51 0.92 -12.55
N THR A 78 -6.27 0.98 -13.05
CA THR A 78 -5.09 1.36 -12.29
C THR A 78 -4.16 2.13 -13.20
N LEU A 79 -4.17 3.46 -13.07
CA LEU A 79 -3.26 4.33 -13.80
C LEU A 79 -2.34 5.09 -12.86
N ILE A 80 -1.04 5.00 -13.15
CA ILE A 80 -0.01 5.87 -12.55
C ILE A 80 0.72 6.58 -13.69
N ALA A 81 0.77 7.92 -13.62
CA ALA A 81 1.44 8.73 -14.63
C ALA A 81 2.89 8.25 -14.82
N LYS A 82 3.37 8.18 -16.07
CA LYS A 82 4.68 7.57 -16.42
C LYS A 82 5.84 8.07 -15.55
N ARG A 83 5.95 9.40 -15.36
CA ARG A 83 6.96 10.05 -14.48
C ARG A 83 6.88 9.66 -12.99
N HIS A 84 5.78 9.04 -12.59
CA HIS A 84 5.48 8.58 -11.25
C HIS A 84 5.37 7.06 -11.16
N ARG A 85 5.79 6.28 -12.17
CA ARG A 85 5.84 4.81 -12.06
C ARG A 85 7.00 4.32 -11.19
N GLY A 86 6.97 3.04 -10.87
CA GLY A 86 7.97 2.38 -10.01
C GLY A 86 7.78 2.61 -8.51
N LYS A 87 8.79 2.19 -7.72
CA LYS A 87 8.85 2.36 -6.26
C LYS A 87 7.66 1.75 -5.49
N GLY A 88 7.06 0.67 -6.04
CA GLY A 88 5.97 -0.05 -5.37
C GLY A 88 4.66 0.75 -5.20
N ARG A 89 4.43 1.80 -6.01
CA ARG A 89 3.23 2.65 -5.89
C ARG A 89 1.92 1.92 -6.20
N VAL A 90 1.92 0.99 -7.15
CA VAL A 90 0.76 0.10 -7.38
C VAL A 90 0.49 -0.74 -6.14
N ALA A 91 1.53 -1.34 -5.54
CA ALA A 91 1.39 -2.11 -4.30
C ALA A 91 0.94 -1.24 -3.11
N LEU A 92 1.29 0.06 -3.07
CA LEU A 92 0.75 1.00 -2.09
C LEU A 92 -0.76 1.19 -2.25
N LEU A 93 -1.23 1.45 -3.47
CA LEU A 93 -2.67 1.57 -3.78
C LEU A 93 -3.41 0.26 -3.49
N ALA A 94 -2.87 -0.87 -3.93
CA ALA A 94 -3.47 -2.18 -3.71
C ALA A 94 -3.63 -2.49 -2.21
N ARG A 95 -2.61 -2.23 -1.37
CA ARG A 95 -2.73 -2.39 0.09
C ARG A 95 -3.77 -1.47 0.71
N ALA A 96 -3.95 -0.25 0.20
CA ALA A 96 -5.00 0.64 0.65
C ALA A 96 -6.39 0.14 0.23
N LEU A 97 -6.52 -0.40 -0.99
CA LEU A 97 -7.73 -1.03 -1.48
C LEU A 97 -8.11 -2.24 -0.62
N GLU A 98 -7.17 -3.14 -0.37
CA GLU A 98 -7.41 -4.34 0.46
C GLU A 98 -7.89 -3.98 1.88
N ARG A 99 -7.34 -2.91 2.48
CA ARG A 99 -7.79 -2.44 3.80
C ARG A 99 -9.22 -1.92 3.75
N GLU A 100 -9.55 -1.12 2.73
CA GLU A 100 -10.88 -0.56 2.57
C GLU A 100 -11.91 -1.63 2.23
N ALA A 101 -11.56 -2.56 1.34
CA ALA A 101 -12.38 -3.71 0.97
C ALA A 101 -12.70 -4.58 2.20
N ASN A 102 -11.68 -4.94 2.98
CA ASN A 102 -11.87 -5.66 4.24
C ASN A 102 -12.75 -4.89 5.22
N ARG A 103 -12.56 -3.58 5.35
CA ARG A 103 -13.37 -2.71 6.24
C ARG A 103 -14.85 -2.74 5.85
N ARG A 104 -15.14 -2.80 4.54
CA ARG A 104 -16.49 -2.87 3.98
C ARG A 104 -17.06 -4.29 3.90
N GLY A 105 -16.33 -5.31 4.38
CA GLY A 105 -16.82 -6.69 4.44
C GLY A 105 -16.65 -7.51 3.15
N TYR A 106 -15.94 -6.98 2.15
CA TYR A 106 -15.53 -7.75 0.98
C TYR A 106 -14.55 -8.86 1.39
N ARG A 107 -14.54 -9.94 0.62
CA ARG A 107 -13.72 -11.14 0.83
C ARG A 107 -12.69 -11.36 -0.27
N TYR A 108 -12.94 -10.81 -1.45
CA TYR A 108 -12.08 -11.02 -2.60
C TYR A 108 -11.76 -9.71 -3.32
N LEU A 109 -10.64 -9.71 -4.02
CA LEU A 109 -10.40 -8.80 -5.14
C LEU A 109 -10.35 -9.63 -6.40
N THR A 110 -10.94 -9.11 -7.47
CA THR A 110 -10.81 -9.66 -8.81
C THR A 110 -10.16 -8.62 -9.70
N ARG A 111 -9.41 -9.05 -10.71
CA ARG A 111 -8.83 -8.13 -11.70
C ARG A 111 -8.32 -8.86 -12.91
N ASP A 112 -8.27 -8.14 -14.02
CA ASP A 112 -7.44 -8.49 -15.16
C ASP A 112 -6.11 -7.74 -15.11
N ALA A 113 -5.06 -8.41 -15.58
CA ALA A 113 -3.74 -7.83 -15.69
C ALA A 113 -3.10 -8.22 -17.02
N ALA A 114 -2.50 -7.24 -17.70
CA ALA A 114 -1.71 -7.50 -18.89
C ALA A 114 -0.61 -8.54 -18.60
N ILE A 115 -0.52 -9.58 -19.42
CA ILE A 115 0.57 -10.56 -19.36
C ILE A 115 1.87 -9.92 -19.90
N ALA A 116 1.73 -9.00 -20.85
CA ALA A 116 2.84 -8.25 -21.41
C ALA A 116 3.68 -7.57 -20.30
N ASN A 117 4.99 -7.54 -20.52
CA ASN A 117 5.97 -6.91 -19.63
C ASN A 117 5.99 -7.48 -18.19
N GLY A 118 5.47 -8.71 -17.99
CA GLY A 118 5.53 -9.41 -16.70
C GLY A 118 4.65 -8.82 -15.61
N TYR A 119 3.67 -7.97 -15.95
CA TYR A 119 2.81 -7.33 -14.96
C TYR A 119 1.90 -8.33 -14.24
N ALA A 120 1.25 -9.24 -14.99
CA ALA A 120 0.51 -10.35 -14.41
C ALA A 120 1.38 -11.21 -13.47
N ASP A 121 2.62 -11.52 -13.85
CA ASP A 121 3.51 -12.33 -13.01
C ASP A 121 3.95 -11.59 -11.74
N ALA A 122 4.07 -10.26 -11.80
CA ALA A 122 4.34 -9.45 -10.62
C ALA A 122 3.17 -9.47 -9.63
N ILE A 123 1.92 -9.46 -10.13
CA ILE A 123 0.72 -9.66 -9.30
C ILE A 123 0.74 -11.07 -8.72
N ASP A 124 1.02 -12.09 -9.53
CA ASP A 124 1.06 -13.48 -9.11
C ASP A 124 2.00 -13.67 -7.90
N ARG A 125 3.25 -13.20 -8.04
CA ARG A 125 4.23 -13.22 -6.95
C ARG A 125 3.80 -12.43 -5.72
N ALA A 126 3.21 -11.24 -5.91
CA ALA A 126 2.79 -10.38 -4.79
C ALA A 126 1.63 -10.98 -3.98
N TYR A 127 0.81 -11.81 -4.62
CA TYR A 127 -0.36 -12.46 -4.03
C TYR A 127 -0.18 -13.96 -3.85
N ALA A 128 1.04 -14.48 -3.93
CA ALA A 128 1.35 -15.89 -3.76
C ALA A 128 0.70 -16.45 -2.48
N GLY A 129 0.02 -17.59 -2.61
CA GLY A 129 -0.76 -18.21 -1.52
C GLY A 129 -2.14 -17.60 -1.25
N ARG A 130 -2.53 -16.54 -1.97
CA ARG A 130 -3.87 -15.92 -1.89
C ARG A 130 -4.65 -15.92 -3.19
N ILE A 131 -4.05 -16.37 -4.30
CA ILE A 131 -4.73 -16.52 -5.58
C ILE A 131 -5.57 -17.79 -5.54
N LEU A 132 -6.89 -17.64 -5.67
CA LEU A 132 -7.85 -18.73 -5.66
C LEU A 132 -8.16 -19.21 -7.07
N GLU A 133 -8.15 -18.30 -8.04
CA GLU A 133 -8.38 -18.60 -9.44
C GLU A 133 -7.47 -17.70 -10.29
N ARG A 134 -6.97 -18.27 -11.39
CA ARG A 134 -6.33 -17.52 -12.46
C ARG A 134 -6.63 -18.17 -13.80
N ARG A 135 -6.88 -17.35 -14.82
CA ARG A 135 -7.05 -17.82 -16.20
C ARG A 135 -6.59 -16.74 -17.16
N ASP A 136 -5.93 -17.17 -18.23
CA ASP A 136 -5.52 -16.27 -19.30
C ASP A 136 -6.64 -16.15 -20.34
N HIS A 137 -6.87 -14.96 -20.87
CA HIS A 137 -7.87 -14.72 -21.90
C HIS A 137 -7.43 -13.58 -22.85
N PRO A 138 -7.94 -13.55 -24.10
CA PRO A 138 -7.78 -12.39 -24.96
C PRO A 138 -8.63 -11.21 -24.47
N SER A 139 -8.20 -9.99 -24.77
CA SER A 139 -9.01 -8.77 -24.62
C SER A 139 -8.61 -7.72 -25.67
N PRO A 140 -9.41 -6.65 -25.85
CA PRO A 140 -9.06 -5.54 -26.75
C PRO A 140 -7.73 -4.84 -26.42
N TYR A 141 -7.20 -5.06 -25.20
CA TYR A 141 -5.95 -4.48 -24.70
C TYR A 141 -4.77 -5.45 -24.74
N GLY A 142 -4.93 -6.57 -25.45
CA GLY A 142 -3.95 -7.66 -25.53
C GLY A 142 -4.28 -8.82 -24.58
N ARG A 143 -3.39 -9.81 -24.51
CA ARG A 143 -3.58 -10.97 -23.62
C ARG A 143 -3.50 -10.54 -22.16
N GLN A 144 -4.49 -10.96 -21.38
CA GLN A 144 -4.61 -10.66 -19.96
C GLN A 144 -4.76 -11.94 -19.14
N ARG A 145 -4.40 -11.86 -17.86
CA ARG A 145 -4.64 -12.88 -16.85
C ARG A 145 -5.64 -12.33 -15.85
N TYR A 146 -6.77 -13.01 -15.75
CA TYR A 146 -7.73 -12.83 -14.68
C TYR A 146 -7.16 -13.41 -13.39
N PHE A 147 -7.42 -12.74 -12.27
CA PHE A 147 -7.16 -13.23 -10.94
C PHE A 147 -8.38 -13.07 -10.04
N LYS A 148 -8.68 -14.11 -9.25
CA LYS A 148 -9.49 -14.01 -8.03
C LYS A 148 -8.57 -14.18 -6.82
N ILE A 149 -8.53 -13.15 -5.98
CA ILE A 149 -7.56 -13.02 -4.89
C ILE A 149 -8.30 -12.96 -3.57
N ALA A 150 -7.95 -13.82 -2.62
CA ALA A 150 -8.43 -13.75 -1.25
C ALA A 150 -7.87 -12.51 -0.53
N LEU A 151 -8.77 -11.72 0.04
CA LEU A 151 -8.37 -10.67 0.96
C LEU A 151 -7.86 -11.29 2.25
N ALA A 152 -6.64 -10.90 2.66
CA ALA A 152 -6.13 -11.32 3.95
C ALA A 152 -7.05 -10.76 5.05
N PRO A 153 -7.52 -11.58 6.00
CA PRO A 153 -8.32 -11.09 7.10
C PRO A 153 -7.52 -10.01 7.82
N ARG A 154 -8.22 -8.95 8.24
CA ARG A 154 -7.62 -7.89 9.05
C ARG A 154 -7.00 -8.57 10.27
N ARG A 155 -5.67 -8.68 10.32
CA ARG A 155 -4.99 -9.03 11.57
C ARG A 155 -5.47 -7.97 12.55
N ALA A 156 -6.30 -8.38 13.51
CA ALA A 156 -6.63 -7.52 14.63
C ALA A 156 -5.29 -7.00 15.11
N ALA A 157 -5.11 -5.68 15.14
CA ALA A 157 -3.91 -5.09 15.72
C ALA A 157 -3.81 -5.74 17.09
N THR A 158 -2.89 -6.70 17.24
CA THR A 158 -2.64 -7.35 18.51
C THR A 158 -2.35 -6.18 19.42
N ALA A 159 -3.29 -5.93 20.33
CA ALA A 159 -3.09 -5.05 21.45
C ALA A 159 -1.68 -5.36 21.92
N ARG A 160 -0.78 -4.39 21.82
CA ARG A 160 0.50 -4.47 22.51
C ARG A 160 0.12 -4.87 23.93
N GLN A 161 0.35 -6.14 24.27
CA GLN A 161 0.24 -6.59 25.64
C GLN A 161 1.27 -5.75 26.36
N ARG A 162 0.84 -4.63 26.96
CA ARG A 162 1.59 -4.01 28.04
C ARG A 162 1.82 -5.14 29.04
N PRO A 163 3.07 -5.44 29.43
CA PRO A 163 3.29 -6.42 30.47
C PRO A 163 2.47 -5.99 31.69
N LYS A 164 1.46 -6.80 32.03
CA LYS A 164 0.64 -6.62 33.21
C LYS A 164 1.42 -7.26 34.34
N GLY A 165 1.94 -6.43 35.25
CA GLY A 165 2.54 -6.88 36.50
C GLY A 165 4.04 -6.60 36.61
N ARG A 166 4.38 -5.49 37.26
CA ARG A 166 5.58 -5.44 38.09
C ARG A 166 5.07 -5.38 39.54
N PRO A 167 5.38 -6.36 40.40
CA PRO A 167 4.99 -6.28 41.80
C PRO A 167 5.67 -5.07 42.45
N THR A 168 4.85 -4.26 43.12
CA THR A 168 5.27 -3.25 44.07
C THR A 168 5.88 -3.94 45.29
N SER A 169 7.15 -3.68 45.59
CA SER A 169 7.72 -3.91 46.92
C SER A 169 8.43 -2.64 47.35
N ALA A 170 7.72 -1.81 48.12
CA ALA A 170 8.26 -0.69 48.86
C ALA A 170 8.46 -1.11 50.33
N GLY A 171 9.63 -0.78 50.88
CA GLY A 171 9.97 -0.86 52.32
C GLY A 171 10.73 -2.15 52.70
N THR A 172 11.83 -2.15 53.47
CA THR A 172 12.35 -1.17 54.43
C THR A 172 13.80 -1.53 54.84
N ARG A 173 14.70 -0.53 54.85
CA ARG A 173 15.92 -0.28 55.67
C ARG A 173 16.80 -1.46 56.17
N ARG A 174 18.14 -1.35 55.98
CA ARG A 174 19.12 -0.85 56.99
C ARG A 174 20.58 -0.84 56.50
N ARG A 175 21.34 0.11 57.09
CA ARG A 175 22.78 0.45 56.99
C ARG A 175 23.74 -0.74 57.23
N ALA A 176 24.96 -0.70 56.66
CA ALA A 176 26.17 -0.18 57.35
C ALA A 176 27.50 -0.46 56.59
N THR A 177 28.28 0.62 56.41
CA THR A 177 29.75 0.80 56.56
C THR A 177 30.78 -0.26 56.12
N ALA A 178 31.83 0.25 55.43
CA ALA A 178 33.29 -0.02 55.58
C ALA A 178 33.96 -0.23 54.21
N ARG A 179 34.82 0.64 53.68
CA ARG A 179 36.19 1.07 54.04
C ARG A 179 37.22 0.47 53.04
N ARG A 180 38.06 1.37 52.50
CA ARG A 180 39.42 1.20 51.96
C ARG A 180 39.66 0.51 50.59
N ALA A 181 40.24 1.32 49.69
CA ALA A 181 41.21 0.88 48.68
C ALA A 181 42.56 0.49 49.34
N PRO A 182 43.43 -0.24 48.61
CA PRO A 182 44.58 0.45 48.00
C PRO A 182 44.95 0.02 46.58
N ARG A 183 45.75 0.90 45.96
CA ARG A 183 46.50 0.86 44.69
C ARG A 183 47.47 -0.34 44.55
N ILE A 184 47.78 -0.70 43.30
CA ILE A 184 49.13 -0.83 42.65
C ILE A 184 48.84 -1.09 41.14
N GLN A 185 49.08 -0.17 40.18
CA GLN A 185 50.30 0.16 39.42
C GLN A 185 50.96 -0.98 38.60
N ALA A 186 50.89 -0.88 37.26
CA ALA A 186 52.01 -0.94 36.29
C ALA A 186 51.43 -1.03 34.86
N ARG A 187 51.49 0.02 34.02
CA ARG A 187 52.57 0.38 33.07
C ARG A 187 52.95 -0.73 32.06
N ARG A 188 52.56 -0.54 30.79
CA ARG A 188 53.41 -0.19 29.60
C ARG A 188 52.50 -0.22 28.35
N ARG A 189 52.40 0.84 27.51
CA ARG A 189 53.35 1.30 26.46
C ARG A 189 53.62 0.17 25.44
N SER A 190 53.50 0.28 24.12
CA SER A 190 53.30 1.39 23.18
C SER A 190 53.08 0.80 21.77
N ALA A 191 52.61 1.64 20.85
CA ALA A 191 52.99 1.74 19.42
C ALA A 191 52.52 0.63 18.46
N GLN A 192 51.74 0.88 17.39
CA GLN A 192 51.88 1.80 16.24
C GLN A 192 52.69 1.18 15.08
N THR A 193 52.36 1.62 13.86
CA THR A 193 52.81 1.29 12.48
C THR A 193 51.83 0.34 11.76
N SER A 194 51.03 0.73 10.78
CA SER A 194 51.12 1.62 9.59
C SER A 194 51.76 0.99 8.36
N ASN A 195 51.12 1.28 7.23
CA ASN A 195 51.54 1.17 5.82
C ASN A 195 51.22 -0.15 5.10
N ALA A 196 50.99 -0.18 3.78
CA ALA A 196 50.33 0.67 2.79
C ALA A 196 50.69 0.09 1.40
N ARG A 197 49.69 0.04 0.49
CA ARG A 197 49.80 0.04 -1.00
C ARG A 197 50.51 -1.16 -1.68
N PRO A 198 50.55 -1.21 -3.03
CA PRO A 198 49.43 -1.30 -3.99
C PRO A 198 49.68 -2.42 -5.04
N GLY A 199 48.71 -2.66 -5.92
CA GLY A 199 48.85 -3.39 -7.18
C GLY A 199 47.82 -2.88 -8.17
#